data_AF-A0A841KPR5-F1
#
_entry.id   AF-A0A841KPR5-F1
#
_cell.length_a   1.000
_cell.length_b   1.000
_cell.length_c   1.000
_cell.angle_alpha   90.00
_cell.angle_beta   90.00
_cell.angle_gamma   90.00
#
_symmetry.space_group_name_H-M   'P 1'
#
loop_
_entity.id
_entity.type
_entity.pdbx_description
1 polymer ?
#
loop_
_entity_poly.entity_id
_entity_poly.type
_entity_poly.pdbx_seq_one_letter_code
_entity_poly.pdbx_strand_id
1 'polypeptide(L)'
;MTLFILLIVAFLVYYLFIYRADNGSQTVTSKVNRCPNCNSIVEKDFNVCPICKETLKKYCTNCGEKIDVHWRFCPYCEKPIDKDVIK
;
A
#
# COMPACT_ATOMS: atom_id res chain seq x y z
N MET A 1 29.95 -40.03 -1.66
CA MET A 1 28.88 -39.85 -0.66
C MET A 1 28.99 -38.51 0.05
N THR A 2 30.14 -38.18 0.64
CA THR A 2 30.42 -36.86 1.26
C THR A 2 30.26 -35.68 0.29
N LEU A 3 30.77 -35.78 -0.93
CA LEU A 3 30.60 -34.75 -1.97
C LEU A 3 29.12 -34.48 -2.30
N PHE A 4 28.33 -35.56 -2.42
CA PHE A 4 26.90 -35.46 -2.71
C PHE A 4 26.14 -34.80 -1.55
N ILE A 5 26.51 -35.13 -0.30
CA ILE A 5 25.98 -34.50 0.91
C ILE A 5 26.31 -33.01 0.93
N LEU A 6 27.54 -32.62 0.58
CA LEU A 6 27.94 -31.20 0.54
C LEU A 6 27.17 -30.41 -0.52
N LEU A 7 26.93 -31.00 -1.70
CA LEU A 7 26.12 -30.38 -2.75
C LEU A 7 24.66 -30.20 -2.31
N ILE A 8 24.07 -31.21 -1.66
CA ILE A 8 22.70 -31.13 -1.12
C ILE A 8 22.62 -30.05 -0.03
N VAL A 9 23.56 -30.03 0.90
CA VAL A 9 23.57 -29.04 2.00
C VAL A 9 23.73 -27.62 1.46
N ALA A 10 24.63 -27.40 0.50
CA ALA A 10 24.83 -26.09 -0.11
C ALA A 10 23.56 -25.60 -0.84
N PHE A 11 22.89 -26.49 -1.56
CA PHE A 11 21.64 -26.19 -2.27
C PHE A 11 20.49 -25.89 -1.32
N LEU A 12 20.35 -26.64 -0.22
CA LEU A 12 19.38 -26.36 0.83
C LEU A 12 19.65 -25.01 1.51
N VAL A 13 20.91 -24.68 1.78
CA VAL A 13 21.27 -23.38 2.37
C VAL A 13 20.98 -22.23 1.40
N TYR A 14 21.35 -22.38 0.13
CA TYR A 14 21.04 -21.40 -0.93
C TYR A 14 19.54 -21.18 -1.07
N TYR A 15 18.75 -22.27 -1.12
CA TYR A 15 17.30 -22.16 -1.18
C TYR A 15 16.72 -21.55 0.07
N LEU A 16 17.12 -21.97 1.27
CA LEU A 16 16.61 -21.38 2.50
C LEU A 16 16.96 -19.89 2.61
N PHE A 17 18.08 -19.46 2.05
CA PHE A 17 18.44 -18.04 1.97
C PHE A 17 17.52 -17.28 1.01
N ILE A 18 17.23 -17.82 -0.18
CA ILE A 18 16.29 -17.23 -1.15
C ILE A 18 14.85 -17.24 -0.61
N TYR A 19 14.37 -18.37 -0.10
CA TYR A 19 13.03 -18.49 0.48
C TYR A 19 12.83 -17.61 1.71
N ARG A 20 13.90 -17.23 2.43
CA ARG A 20 13.81 -16.26 3.53
C ARG A 20 13.72 -14.81 3.05
N ALA A 21 14.16 -14.50 1.83
CA ALA A 21 14.09 -13.14 1.29
C ALA A 21 12.65 -12.69 0.99
N ASP A 22 11.71 -13.61 0.76
CA ASP A 22 10.33 -13.29 0.38
C ASP A 22 9.30 -13.39 1.54
N ASN A 23 9.67 -13.95 2.70
CA ASN A 23 8.75 -14.09 3.85
C ASN A 23 8.54 -12.79 4.64
N GLY A 24 8.85 -11.64 4.03
CA GLY A 24 8.81 -10.31 4.65
C GLY A 24 7.52 -9.51 4.45
N SER A 25 6.52 -9.96 3.69
CA SER A 25 5.24 -9.22 3.55
C SER A 25 4.16 -9.97 2.77
N GLN A 26 3.34 -10.80 3.42
CA GLN A 26 1.99 -11.11 2.92
C GLN A 26 0.98 -11.20 4.07
N THR A 27 0.72 -10.05 4.71
CA THR A 27 -0.61 -9.84 5.30
C THR A 27 -1.52 -9.33 4.20
N VAL A 28 -2.34 -10.20 3.61
CA VAL A 28 -3.54 -9.78 2.89
C VAL A 28 -4.53 -9.29 3.95
N THR A 29 -4.26 -8.14 4.56
CA THR A 29 -5.30 -7.38 5.23
C THR A 29 -6.16 -6.84 4.11
N SER A 30 -7.36 -7.39 3.95
CA SER A 30 -8.42 -6.73 3.21
C SER A 30 -8.52 -5.32 3.81
N LYS A 31 -7.91 -4.34 3.13
CA LYS A 31 -7.81 -2.99 3.65
C LYS A 31 -9.21 -2.38 3.55
N VAL A 32 -10.01 -2.60 4.59
CA VAL A 32 -11.32 -1.98 4.75
C VAL A 32 -11.05 -0.49 4.87
N ASN A 33 -11.30 0.26 3.79
CA ASN A 33 -11.17 1.70 3.83
C ASN A 33 -12.32 2.24 4.67
N ARG A 34 -12.00 3.12 5.62
CA ARG A 34 -12.97 3.77 6.51
C ARG A 34 -12.92 5.25 6.27
N CYS A 35 -14.08 5.90 6.32
CA CYS A 35 -14.15 7.35 6.26
C CYS A 35 -13.43 7.94 7.48
N PRO A 36 -12.52 8.92 7.31
CA PRO A 36 -11.81 9.53 8.45
C PRO A 36 -12.73 10.34 9.36
N ASN A 37 -13.85 10.84 8.81
CA ASN A 37 -14.75 11.74 9.50
C ASN A 37 -15.80 10.97 10.33
N CYS A 38 -16.49 10.01 9.71
CA CYS A 38 -17.57 9.24 10.37
C CYS A 38 -17.25 7.76 10.64
N ASN A 39 -16.05 7.28 10.26
CA ASN A 39 -15.59 5.91 10.44
C ASN A 39 -16.44 4.81 9.75
N SER A 40 -17.37 5.20 8.86
CA SER A 40 -18.16 4.28 8.06
C SER A 40 -17.26 3.50 7.09
N ILE A 41 -17.64 2.26 6.79
CA ILE A 41 -16.96 1.46 5.76
C ILE A 41 -17.25 2.08 4.39
N VAL A 42 -16.20 2.31 3.61
CA VAL A 42 -16.28 2.92 2.29
C VAL A 42 -15.45 2.11 1.30
N GLU A 43 -15.92 2.01 0.07
CA GLU A 43 -15.17 1.33 -0.98
C GLU A 43 -13.99 2.18 -1.44
N LYS A 44 -12.95 1.52 -1.95
CA LYS A 44 -11.76 2.19 -2.46
C LYS A 44 -12.10 3.14 -3.61
N ASP A 45 -13.19 2.94 -4.35
CA ASP A 45 -13.51 3.73 -5.54
C ASP A 45 -14.43 4.93 -5.30
N PHE A 46 -14.91 5.10 -4.07
CA PHE A 46 -15.79 6.21 -3.74
C PHE A 46 -15.01 7.53 -3.72
N ASN A 47 -15.55 8.54 -4.42
CA ASN A 47 -14.98 9.90 -4.39
C ASN A 47 -15.44 10.65 -3.14
N VAL A 48 -16.63 10.34 -2.63
CA VAL A 48 -17.28 10.99 -1.49
C VAL A 48 -17.92 9.93 -0.60
N CYS A 49 -17.88 10.11 0.71
CA CYS A 49 -18.54 9.24 1.67
C CYS A 49 -20.07 9.37 1.54
N PRO A 50 -20.82 8.27 1.32
CA PRO A 50 -22.28 8.32 1.19
C PRO A 50 -23.00 8.66 2.51
N ILE A 51 -22.32 8.51 3.66
CA ILE A 51 -22.90 8.72 4.98
C ILE A 51 -22.75 10.17 5.45
N CYS A 52 -21.55 10.73 5.36
CA CYS A 52 -21.25 12.08 5.88
C CYS A 52 -20.92 13.13 4.82
N LYS A 53 -20.86 12.75 3.54
CA LYS A 53 -20.46 13.61 2.40
C LYS A 53 -19.01 14.12 2.43
N GLU A 54 -18.15 13.53 3.27
CA GLU A 54 -16.71 13.79 3.26
C GLU A 54 -16.07 13.40 1.92
N THR A 55 -15.15 14.22 1.40
CA THR A 55 -14.43 13.88 0.17
C THR A 55 -13.30 12.91 0.48
N LEU A 56 -13.30 11.75 -0.18
CA LEU A 56 -12.35 10.65 0.07
C LEU A 56 -11.23 10.60 -0.98
N LYS A 57 -11.47 11.15 -2.17
CA LYS A 57 -10.48 11.25 -3.24
C LYS A 57 -10.39 12.65 -3.79
N LYS A 58 -9.17 13.06 -4.15
CA LYS A 58 -8.91 14.32 -4.84
C LYS A 58 -7.95 14.11 -6.00
N TYR A 59 -7.82 15.10 -6.87
CA TYR A 59 -6.77 15.09 -7.87
C TYR A 59 -5.48 15.65 -7.27
N CYS A 60 -4.35 15.09 -7.68
CA CYS A 60 -3.05 15.62 -7.31
C CYS A 60 -2.83 16.97 -8.01
N THR A 61 -2.52 18.03 -7.26
CA THR A 61 -2.24 19.37 -7.80
C THR A 61 -0.99 19.41 -8.68
N ASN A 62 -0.10 18.42 -8.55
CA ASN A 62 1.15 18.35 -9.30
C ASN A 62 1.05 17.64 -10.65
N CYS A 63 0.25 16.57 -10.74
CA CYS A 63 0.16 15.73 -11.95
C CYS A 63 -1.26 15.51 -12.48
N GLY A 64 -2.29 15.91 -11.72
CA GLY A 64 -3.69 15.71 -12.10
C GLY A 64 -4.23 14.29 -11.87
N GLU A 65 -3.44 13.36 -11.35
CA GLU A 65 -3.87 11.97 -11.13
C GLU A 65 -4.82 11.86 -9.91
N LYS A 66 -5.78 10.93 -9.95
CA LYS A 66 -6.72 10.71 -8.84
C LYS A 66 -6.03 9.98 -7.70
N ILE A 67 -6.00 10.62 -6.52
CA ILE A 67 -5.31 10.15 -5.32
C ILE A 67 -6.25 10.16 -4.11
N ASP A 68 -5.87 9.40 -3.09
CA ASP A 68 -6.56 9.38 -1.80
C ASP A 68 -6.21 10.63 -0.98
N VAL A 69 -7.20 11.24 -0.33
CA VAL A 69 -7.01 12.48 0.48
C VAL A 69 -6.09 12.28 1.69
N HIS A 70 -5.91 11.04 2.15
CA HIS A 70 -5.06 10.71 3.30
C HIS A 70 -3.59 10.58 2.94
N TRP A 71 -3.26 10.52 1.65
CA TRP A 71 -1.88 10.36 1.21
C TRP A 71 -1.10 11.66 1.41
N ARG A 72 0.10 11.53 1.95
CA ARG A 72 1.05 12.64 2.12
C ARG A 72 1.86 12.91 0.85
N PHE A 73 2.06 11.87 0.03
CA PHE A 73 2.82 11.91 -1.22
C PHE A 73 2.02 11.24 -2.34
N CYS A 74 2.13 11.77 -3.55
CA CYS A 74 1.53 11.16 -4.73
C CYS A 74 2.43 10.01 -5.22
N PRO A 75 1.95 8.77 -5.36
CA PRO A 75 2.77 7.65 -5.84
C PRO A 75 3.03 7.71 -7.36
N TYR A 76 2.34 8.60 -8.08
CA TYR A 76 2.48 8.73 -9.53
C TYR A 76 3.52 9.77 -9.93
N CYS A 77 3.63 10.86 -9.17
CA CYS A 77 4.59 11.94 -9.45
C CYS A 77 5.61 12.17 -8.33
N GLU A 78 5.53 11.39 -7.24
CA GLU A 78 6.45 11.40 -6.09
C GLU A 78 6.52 12.73 -5.32
N LYS A 79 5.67 13.70 -5.67
CA LYS A 79 5.61 15.01 -5.02
C LYS A 79 4.70 14.99 -3.78
N PRO A 80 4.96 15.86 -2.78
CA PRO A 80 4.07 16.03 -1.64
C PRO A 80 2.70 16.54 -2.10
N ILE A 81 1.66 16.10 -1.40
CA ILE A 81 0.29 16.52 -1.63
C ILE A 81 0.00 17.62 -0.61
N ASP A 82 0.00 18.87 -1.06
CA ASP A 82 -0.45 19.96 -0.20
C ASP A 82 -1.92 19.72 0.15
N LYS A 83 -2.21 19.71 1.46
CA LYS A 83 -3.57 19.74 1.96
C LYS A 83 -4.00 21.19 1.82
N ASP A 84 -4.90 21.47 0.89
CA ASP A 84 -5.54 22.77 0.77
C ASP A 84 -6.03 23.18 2.17
N VAL A 85 -5.28 24.09 2.79
CA VAL A 85 -5.75 24.83 3.96
C VAL A 85 -6.84 25.71 3.40
N ILE A 86 -8.08 25.28 3.59
CA ILE A 86 -9.26 26.10 3.38
C ILE A 86 -9.01 27.39 4.16
N LYS A 87 -8.86 28.50 3.43
CA LYS A 87 -8.98 29.85 3.96
C LYS A 87 -10.45 30.24 3.96
#